data_AF-A0A529HEJ6-F1
#
_entry.id   AF-A0A529HEJ6-F1
#
_cell.length_a   1.000
_cell.length_b   1.000
_cell.length_c   1.000
_cell.angle_alpha   90.00
_cell.angle_beta   90.00
_cell.angle_gamma   90.00
#
_symmetry.space_group_name_H-M   'P 1'
#
loop_
_entity.id
_entity.type
_entity.pdbx_description
1 polymer ?
#
loop_
_entity_poly.entity_id
_entity_poly.type
_entity_poly.pdbx_seq_one_letter_code
_entity_poly.pdbx_strand_id
1 'polypeptide(L)'
;VFGLVLGVMLFRWGWLEAVLNPVFDVMQTIPPFSYLVPVLILFGFGPVAALVATLIFALPPMARAVVYGLRRLPDHTSELSSMTGASRCQGTSKILLPSARDDLLLGVNQLVM
;
A
#
# COMPACT_ATOMS: atom_id res chain seq x y z
N VAL A 1 -3.17 -5.24 5.12
CA VAL A 1 -2.11 -4.83 6.09
C VAL A 1 -0.78 -4.54 5.40
N PHE A 2 -0.17 -5.50 4.69
CA PHE A 2 1.12 -5.29 4.03
C PHE A 2 1.16 -4.08 3.08
N GLY A 3 0.16 -3.93 2.20
CA GLY A 3 0.07 -2.77 1.31
C GLY A 3 -0.05 -1.42 2.05
N LEU A 4 -0.72 -1.40 3.20
CA LEU A 4 -0.80 -0.21 4.06
C LEU A 4 0.56 0.15 4.65
N VAL A 5 1.25 -0.82 5.24
CA VAL A 5 2.60 -0.62 5.82
C VAL A 5 3.57 -0.14 4.74
N LEU A 6 3.53 -0.79 3.57
CA LEU A 6 4.39 -0.45 2.45
C LEU A 6 4.08 0.96 1.93
N GLY A 7 2.79 1.30 1.74
CA GLY A 7 2.39 2.66 1.34
C GLY A 7 2.81 3.74 2.34
N VAL A 8 2.74 3.47 3.65
CA VAL A 8 3.26 4.39 4.68
C VAL A 8 4.79 4.55 4.58
N MET A 9 5.53 3.48 4.28
CA MET A 9 6.97 3.55 4.04
C MET A 9 7.29 4.41 2.81
N LEU A 10 6.57 4.21 1.70
CA LEU A 10 6.74 5.00 0.47
C LEU A 10 6.45 6.49 0.69
N PHE A 11 5.36 6.79 1.40
CA PHE A 11 5.02 8.16 1.77
C PHE A 11 6.16 8.84 2.55
N ARG A 12 6.81 8.10 3.45
CA ARG A 12 7.87 8.63 4.31
C ARG A 12 9.22 8.76 3.60
N TRP A 13 9.48 7.90 2.61
CA TRP A 13 10.76 7.81 1.92
C TRP A 13 10.54 7.89 0.41
N GLY A 14 10.56 9.11 -0.13
CA GLY A 14 10.30 9.34 -1.57
C GLY A 14 11.26 8.59 -2.51
N TRP A 15 12.47 8.26 -2.07
CA TRP A 15 13.39 7.43 -2.85
C TRP A 15 12.90 5.99 -3.00
N LEU A 16 12.25 5.42 -1.98
CA LEU A 16 11.64 4.08 -2.09
C LEU A 16 10.50 4.08 -3.10
N GLU A 17 9.73 5.16 -3.15
CA GLU A 17 8.63 5.29 -4.10
C GLU A 17 9.15 5.34 -5.54
N ALA A 18 10.21 6.11 -5.79
CA ALA A 18 10.84 6.16 -7.10
C ALA A 18 11.36 4.79 -7.56
N VAL A 19 11.88 3.97 -6.63
CA VAL A 19 12.41 2.63 -6.94
C VAL A 19 11.32 1.57 -7.06
N LEU A 20 10.28 1.63 -6.23
CA LEU A 20 9.22 0.61 -6.19
C LEU A 20 8.08 0.84 -7.18
N ASN A 21 7.84 2.09 -7.60
CA ASN A 21 6.84 2.38 -8.64
C ASN A 21 7.03 1.60 -9.95
N PRO A 22 8.24 1.49 -10.55
CA PRO A 22 8.41 0.67 -11.75
C PRO A 22 8.15 -0.83 -11.48
N VAL A 23 8.49 -1.32 -10.29
CA VAL A 23 8.18 -2.70 -9.89
C VAL A 23 6.65 -2.89 -9.83
N PHE A 24 5.94 -1.92 -9.27
CA PHE A 24 4.47 -1.93 -9.21
C PHE A 24 3.82 -1.85 -10.59
N ASP A 25 4.40 -1.10 -11.52
CA ASP A 25 3.91 -1.04 -12.91
C ASP A 25 4.09 -2.39 -13.61
N VAL A 26 5.24 -3.04 -13.43
CA VAL A 26 5.43 -4.42 -13.92
C VAL A 26 4.44 -5.38 -13.25
N MET A 27 4.21 -5.22 -11.94
CA MET A 27 3.27 -6.07 -11.20
C MET A 27 1.82 -5.95 -11.67
N GLN A 28 1.43 -4.77 -12.17
CA GLN A 28 0.06 -4.50 -12.63
C GLN A 28 -0.14 -4.75 -14.13
N THR A 29 0.93 -4.86 -14.91
CA THR A 29 0.86 -5.12 -16.36
C THR A 29 0.83 -6.61 -16.70
N ILE A 30 1.37 -7.45 -15.81
CA ILE A 30 1.35 -8.91 -15.99
C ILE A 30 -0.03 -9.48 -15.61
N PRO A 31 -0.62 -10.35 -16.46
CA PRO A 31 -1.89 -10.98 -16.14
C PRO A 31 -1.86 -11.79 -14.84
N PRO A 32 -2.92 -11.79 -14.01
CA PRO A 32 -2.97 -12.53 -12.75
C PRO A 32 -2.63 -14.03 -12.88
N PHE A 33 -3.08 -14.67 -13.95
CA PHE A 33 -2.80 -16.08 -14.22
C PHE A 33 -1.30 -16.39 -14.39
N SER A 34 -0.51 -15.42 -14.88
CA SER A 34 0.93 -15.57 -15.05
C SER A 34 1.65 -15.66 -13.70
N TYR A 35 1.12 -15.08 -12.62
CA TYR A 35 1.65 -15.23 -11.27
C TYR A 35 1.35 -16.60 -10.66
N LEU A 36 0.22 -17.21 -11.06
CA LEU A 36 -0.22 -18.48 -10.49
C LEU A 36 0.77 -19.62 -10.81
N VAL A 37 1.28 -19.68 -12.05
CA VAL A 37 2.19 -20.75 -12.51
C VAL A 37 3.45 -20.88 -11.65
N PRO A 38 4.29 -19.84 -11.48
CA PRO A 38 5.48 -19.95 -10.64
C PRO A 38 5.14 -20.20 -9.17
N VAL A 39 4.06 -19.61 -8.66
CA VAL A 39 3.64 -19.81 -7.26
C VAL A 39 3.20 -21.26 -7.02
N LEU A 40 2.49 -21.88 -7.97
CA LEU A 40 2.11 -23.30 -7.90
C LEU A 40 3.32 -24.23 -7.94
N ILE A 41 4.36 -23.89 -8.71
CA ILE A 41 5.60 -24.68 -8.75
C ILE A 41 6.31 -24.64 -7.39
N LEU A 42 6.32 -23.47 -6.73
CA LEU A 42 7.00 -23.28 -5.45
C LEU A 42 6.22 -23.82 -4.24
N PHE A 43 4.89 -23.67 -4.22
CA PHE A 43 4.04 -23.96 -3.06
C PHE A 43 3.07 -25.13 -3.27
N GLY A 44 3.03 -25.70 -4.48
CA GLY A 44 2.08 -26.75 -4.86
C GLY A 44 0.66 -26.23 -5.07
N PHE A 45 -0.23 -27.13 -5.47
CA PHE A 45 -1.66 -26.85 -5.58
C PHE A 45 -2.28 -26.76 -4.20
N GLY A 46 -2.88 -25.61 -3.88
CA GLY A 46 -3.57 -25.42 -2.61
C GLY A 46 -3.91 -23.97 -2.30
N PRO A 47 -4.56 -23.72 -1.15
CA PRO A 47 -4.99 -22.38 -0.75
C PRO A 47 -3.81 -21.42 -0.53
N VAL A 48 -2.63 -21.94 -0.17
CA VAL A 48 -1.42 -21.14 0.04
C VAL A 48 -0.99 -20.44 -1.25
N ALA A 49 -1.00 -21.16 -2.38
CA ALA A 49 -0.62 -20.59 -3.67
C ALA A 49 -1.58 -19.47 -4.11
N ALA A 50 -2.89 -19.68 -3.93
CA ALA A 50 -3.88 -18.63 -4.20
C ALA A 50 -3.66 -17.40 -3.32
N LEU A 51 -3.40 -17.59 -2.02
CA LEU A 51 -3.17 -16.49 -1.07
C LEU A 51 -1.94 -15.65 -1.45
N VAL A 52 -0.83 -16.31 -1.83
CA VAL A 52 0.40 -15.63 -2.28
C VAL A 52 0.18 -14.88 -3.59
N ALA A 53 -0.48 -15.50 -4.58
CA ALA A 53 -0.77 -14.84 -5.86
C ALA A 53 -1.65 -13.60 -5.66
N THR A 54 -2.71 -13.71 -4.84
CA THR A 54 -3.57 -12.58 -4.50
C THR A 54 -2.80 -11.49 -3.74
N LEU A 55 -1.89 -11.85 -2.83
CA LEU A 55 -1.08 -10.88 -2.09
C LEU A 55 -0.19 -10.07 -3.04
N ILE A 56 0.48 -10.73 -3.99
CA ILE A 56 1.32 -10.08 -5.01
C ILE A 56 0.50 -9.07 -5.80
N PHE A 57 -0.68 -9.46 -6.27
CA PHE A 57 -1.54 -8.61 -7.08
C PHE A 57 -2.14 -7.43 -6.29
N ALA A 58 -2.51 -7.65 -5.03
CA ALA A 58 -3.15 -6.65 -4.17
C ALA A 58 -2.17 -5.60 -3.60
N LEU A 59 -0.88 -5.89 -3.55
CA LEU A 59 0.11 -5.00 -2.94
C LEU A 59 0.22 -3.62 -3.62
N PRO A 60 0.41 -3.53 -4.95
CA PRO A 60 0.57 -2.25 -5.65
C PRO A 60 -0.60 -1.26 -5.50
N PRO A 61 -1.87 -1.63 -5.78
CA PRO A 61 -2.97 -0.67 -5.69
C PRO A 61 -3.18 -0.15 -4.27
N MET A 62 -3.07 -1.02 -3.25
CA MET A 62 -3.20 -0.59 -1.85
C MET A 62 -2.07 0.37 -1.43
N ALA A 63 -0.82 0.06 -1.80
CA ALA A 63 0.31 0.92 -1.45
C ALA A 63 0.18 2.31 -2.09
N ARG A 64 -0.26 2.37 -3.36
CA ARG A 64 -0.50 3.64 -4.08
C ARG A 64 -1.65 4.44 -3.47
N ALA A 65 -2.75 3.78 -3.12
CA ALA A 65 -3.89 4.44 -2.48
C ALA A 65 -3.49 5.10 -1.16
N VAL A 66 -2.64 4.46 -0.36
CA VAL A 66 -2.11 5.03 0.89
C VAL A 66 -1.24 6.25 0.62
N VAL A 67 -0.31 6.17 -0.32
CA VAL A 67 0.56 7.32 -0.67
C VAL A 67 -0.28 8.49 -1.17
N TYR A 68 -1.24 8.22 -2.05
CA TYR A 68 -2.16 9.23 -2.58
C TYR A 68 -2.98 9.88 -1.46
N GLY A 69 -3.66 9.09 -0.62
CA GLY A 69 -4.50 9.59 0.46
C GLY A 69 -3.70 10.43 1.46
N LEU A 70 -2.50 9.97 1.84
CA LEU A 70 -1.65 10.70 2.77
C LEU A 70 -1.10 12.02 2.19
N ARG A 71 -0.79 12.07 0.89
CA ARG A 71 -0.31 13.29 0.21
C ARG A 71 -1.42 14.29 -0.11
N ARG A 72 -2.66 13.81 -0.24
CA ARG A 72 -3.83 14.65 -0.52
C ARG A 72 -4.33 15.39 0.72
N LEU A 73 -3.90 14.95 1.92
CA LEU A 73 -4.23 15.64 3.15
C LEU A 73 -3.75 17.10 3.10
N PRO A 74 -4.55 18.05 3.59
CA PRO A 74 -4.13 19.44 3.68
C PRO A 74 -2.89 19.61 4.57
N ASP A 75 -2.01 20.55 4.22
CA ASP A 75 -0.75 20.82 4.94
C ASP A 75 -0.96 21.04 6.45
N HIS A 76 -2.06 21.71 6.83
CA HIS A 76 -2.41 21.95 8.23
C HIS A 76 -2.57 20.66 9.06
N THR A 77 -2.94 19.53 8.45
CA THR A 77 -3.03 18.24 9.16
C THR A 77 -1.64 17.73 9.56
N SER A 78 -0.63 17.96 8.70
CA SER A 78 0.76 17.63 8.99
C SER A 78 1.36 18.60 10.03
N GLU A 79 0.98 19.87 9.98
CA GLU A 79 1.39 20.87 10.96
C GLU A 79 0.80 20.59 12.34
N LEU A 80 -0.50 20.27 12.43
CA LEU A 80 -1.15 19.85 13.68
C LEU A 80 -0.44 18.64 14.30
N SER A 81 -0.07 17.66 13.48
CA SER A 81 0.72 16.51 13.93
C SER A 81 2.04 16.93 14.56
N SER A 82 2.76 17.88 13.97
CA SER A 82 4.01 18.41 14.54
C SER A 82 3.81 19.23 15.83
N MET A 83 2.70 19.95 15.95
CA MET A 83 2.40 20.81 17.12
C MET A 83 1.94 20.01 18.35
N THR A 84 1.40 18.81 18.16
CA THR A 84 0.91 17.94 19.26
C THR A 84 2.03 17.28 20.08
N GLY A 85 3.30 17.45 19.71
CA GLY A 85 4.42 16.76 20.35
C GLY A 85 4.47 15.25 20.07
N ALA A 86 3.67 14.76 19.13
CA ALA A 86 3.65 13.36 18.73
C ALA A 86 4.95 12.97 18.01
N SER A 87 5.47 11.78 18.32
CA SER A 87 6.54 11.19 17.49
C SER A 87 6.04 10.94 16.06
N ARG A 88 6.95 10.88 15.07
CA ARG A 88 6.54 10.68 13.66
C ARG A 88 5.65 9.45 13.43
N CYS A 89 5.92 8.35 14.15
CA CYS A 89 5.08 7.15 14.08
C CYS A 89 3.70 7.37 14.70
N GLN A 90 3.61 8.09 15.83
CA GLN A 90 2.33 8.44 16.45
C GLN A 90 1.53 9.42 15.57
N GLY A 91 2.18 10.44 15.01
CA GLY A 91 1.53 11.37 14.08
C GLY A 91 0.98 10.66 12.85
N THR A 92 1.74 9.71 12.29
CA THR A 92 1.25 8.91 11.15
C THR A 92 0.09 8.00 11.54
N SER A 93 0.23 7.26 12.63
CA SER A 93 -0.76 6.24 13.05
C SER A 93 -2.04 6.83 13.63
N LYS A 94 -1.94 7.92 14.39
CA LYS A 94 -3.06 8.49 15.16
C LYS A 94 -3.69 9.73 14.53
N ILE A 95 -3.02 10.38 13.59
CA ILE A 95 -3.50 11.62 12.97
C ILE A 95 -3.67 11.41 11.47
N LEU A 96 -2.57 11.18 10.74
CA LEU A 96 -2.60 11.12 9.27
C LEU A 96 -3.43 9.94 8.73
N LEU A 97 -3.23 8.71 9.24
CA LEU A 97 -3.97 7.53 8.77
C LEU A 97 -5.49 7.65 9.02
N PRO A 98 -5.97 8.05 10.22
CA PRO A 98 -7.39 8.31 10.44
C PRO A 98 -7.95 9.43 9.56
N SER A 99 -7.17 10.48 9.30
CA SER A 99 -7.60 11.58 8.42
C SER A 99 -7.73 11.16 6.96
N ALA A 100 -6.89 10.23 6.49
CA ALA A 100 -6.94 9.71 5.12
C ALA A 100 -7.87 8.49 4.94
N ARG A 101 -8.71 8.16 5.93
CA ARG A 101 -9.46 6.89 5.97
C ARG A 101 -10.32 6.64 4.72
N ASP A 102 -10.93 7.67 4.16
CA ASP A 102 -11.88 7.51 3.06
C ASP A 102 -11.13 7.12 1.77
N ASP A 103 -9.95 7.72 1.53
CA ASP A 103 -9.04 7.32 0.45
C ASP A 103 -8.46 5.92 0.68
N LEU A 104 -8.16 5.54 1.94
CA LEU A 104 -7.72 4.18 2.27
C LEU A 104 -8.81 3.14 2.00
N LEU A 105 -10.07 3.45 2.29
CA LEU A 105 -11.20 2.57 2.01
C LEU A 105 -11.44 2.41 0.51
N LEU A 106 -11.22 3.47 -0.27
CA LEU A 106 -11.23 3.38 -1.73
C LEU A 106 -10.12 2.43 -2.23
N GLY A 107 -8.93 2.50 -1.63
CA GLY A 107 -7.85 1.55 -1.88
C GLY A 107 -8.21 0.10 -1.54
N VAL A 108 -8.88 -0.12 -0.40
CA VAL A 108 -9.37 -1.45 -0.01
C VAL A 108 -10.39 -1.98 -1.01
N ASN A 109 -11.30 -1.13 -1.49
CA ASN A 109 -12.30 -1.52 -2.48
C ASN A 109 -11.66 -2.00 -3.80
N GLN A 110 -10.56 -1.37 -4.23
CA GLN A 110 -9.79 -1.80 -5.40
C GLN A 110 -9.10 -3.15 -5.24
N LEU A 111 -8.98 -3.70 -4.01
CA LEU A 111 -8.46 -5.04 -3.79
C LEU A 111 -9.53 -6.12 -3.95
N VAL A 112 -10.80 -5.74 -3.88
CA VAL A 112 -11.96 -6.64 -3.93
C VAL A 112 -12.52 -6.75 -5.34
N MET A 113 -12.47 -5.64 -6.11
CA MET A 113 -12.79 -5.63 -7.55
C MET A 113 -11.72 -6.33 -8.38
#